data_AF-A0A4P9VNZ7-F1
#
_entry.id   AF-A0A4P9VNZ7-F1
#
_cell.length_a   1.000
_cell.length_b   1.000
_cell.length_c   1.000
_cell.angle_alpha   90.00
_cell.angle_beta   90.00
_cell.angle_gamma   90.00
#
_symmetry.space_group_name_H-M   'P 1'
#
loop_
_entity.id
_entity.type
_entity.pdbx_description
1 polymer ?
#
loop_
_entity_poly.entity_id
_entity_poly.type
_entity_poly.pdbx_seq_one_letter_code
_entity_poly.pdbx_strand_id
1 'polypeptide(L)'
;MLPPRNPYRAKPNCDHQIEQIEVQKYDDNYKVNLRVRLIAETFEGSPMEGSKVNMLVNEVWLVHLNKAGEVKIFDYDVQPVNA
;
A
#
# COMPACT_ATOMS: atom_id res chain seq x y z
N MET A 1 3.97 23.76 -17.77
CA MET A 1 4.48 22.38 -17.92
C MET A 1 4.23 21.67 -16.60
N LEU A 2 3.35 20.66 -16.56
CA LEU A 2 3.11 19.87 -15.33
C LEU A 2 4.25 18.86 -15.16
N PRO A 3 4.67 18.52 -13.93
CA PRO A 3 5.70 17.52 -13.72
C PRO A 3 5.28 16.17 -14.30
N PRO A 4 6.23 15.31 -14.71
CA PRO A 4 5.91 13.96 -15.17
C PRO A 4 5.11 13.23 -14.09
N ARG A 5 3.98 12.62 -14.48
CA ARG A 5 3.14 11.86 -13.55
C ARG A 5 3.99 10.70 -13.00
N ASN A 6 4.09 10.63 -11.67
CA ASN A 6 4.74 9.52 -10.98
C ASN A 6 4.15 8.19 -11.49
N PRO A 7 4.95 7.28 -12.09
CA PRO A 7 4.46 6.02 -12.65
C PRO A 7 3.84 5.10 -11.58
N TYR A 8 4.09 5.37 -10.30
CA TYR A 8 3.53 4.64 -9.15
C TYR A 8 2.20 5.24 -8.62
N ARG A 9 1.63 6.24 -9.28
CA ARG A 9 0.37 6.87 -8.84
C ARG A 9 -0.83 5.96 -9.16
N ALA A 10 -1.37 5.22 -8.21
CA ALA A 10 -2.58 4.43 -8.43
C ALA A 10 -3.71 5.25 -9.14
N LYS A 11 -4.32 4.68 -10.19
CA LYS A 11 -5.47 5.29 -10.89
C LYS A 11 -6.67 5.45 -9.94
N PRO A 12 -7.64 6.33 -10.25
CA PRO A 12 -8.99 6.17 -9.69
C PRO A 12 -9.48 4.74 -9.96
N ASN A 13 -10.08 4.08 -8.96
CA ASN A 13 -10.46 2.65 -8.92
C ASN A 13 -9.38 1.67 -8.42
N CYS A 14 -8.42 2.14 -7.62
CA CYS A 14 -7.55 1.24 -6.85
C CYS A 14 -8.24 0.84 -5.54
N ASP A 15 -8.72 -0.40 -5.47
CA ASP A 15 -9.38 -0.96 -4.31
C ASP A 15 -8.40 -1.83 -3.50
N HIS A 16 -8.26 -1.50 -2.22
CA HIS A 16 -7.44 -2.24 -1.26
C HIS A 16 -8.38 -2.90 -0.26
N GLN A 17 -8.59 -4.21 -0.42
CA GLN A 17 -9.40 -4.97 0.53
C GLN A 17 -8.48 -5.63 1.55
N ILE A 18 -8.58 -5.20 2.80
CA ILE A 18 -7.80 -5.78 3.90
C ILE A 18 -8.39 -7.15 4.23
N GLU A 19 -7.64 -8.21 3.97
CA GLU A 19 -8.03 -9.58 4.30
C GLU A 19 -7.54 -9.98 5.70
N GLN A 20 -6.40 -9.45 6.14
CA GLN A 20 -5.85 -9.67 7.46
C GLN A 20 -5.09 -8.43 7.94
N ILE A 21 -5.17 -8.17 9.24
CA ILE A 21 -4.37 -7.16 9.94
C ILE A 21 -3.77 -7.77 11.20
N GLU A 22 -2.50 -7.50 11.44
CA GLU A 22 -1.82 -7.78 12.69
C GLU A 22 -1.07 -6.52 13.13
N VAL A 23 -1.26 -6.11 14.37
CA VAL A 23 -0.61 -4.92 14.94
C VAL A 23 0.28 -5.37 16.09
N GLN A 24 1.56 -5.04 15.99
CA GLN A 24 2.56 -5.34 17.01
C GLN A 24 3.18 -4.03 17.48
N LYS A 25 3.35 -3.87 18.80
CA LYS A 25 4.12 -2.75 19.33
C LYS A 25 5.60 -2.92 18.95
N TYR A 26 6.22 -1.86 18.46
CA TYR A 26 7.61 -1.84 18.03
C TYR A 26 8.27 -0.55 18.50
N ASP A 27 8.98 -0.61 19.63
CA ASP A 27 9.48 0.55 20.37
C ASP A 27 8.37 1.56 20.69
N ASP A 28 8.55 2.83 20.28
CA ASP A 28 7.58 3.92 20.38
C ASP A 28 6.60 3.97 19.19
N ASN A 29 6.64 2.96 18.33
CA ASN A 29 5.82 2.84 17.13
C ASN A 29 5.03 1.52 17.15
N TYR A 30 4.30 1.29 16.08
CA TYR A 30 3.56 0.08 15.80
C TYR A 30 3.99 -0.45 14.44
N LYS A 31 4.27 -1.75 14.39
CA LYS A 31 4.41 -2.48 13.14
C LYS A 31 3.06 -3.08 12.79
N VAL A 32 2.51 -2.67 11.65
CA VAL A 32 1.24 -3.17 11.13
C VAL A 32 1.54 -4.07 9.94
N ASN A 33 1.26 -5.37 10.07
CA ASN A 33 1.36 -6.31 8.97
C ASN A 33 -0.04 -6.50 8.37
N LEU A 34 -0.16 -6.31 7.06
CA LEU A 34 -1.42 -6.39 6.34
C LEU A 34 -1.33 -7.47 5.25
N ARG A 35 -2.41 -8.22 5.06
CA ARG A 35 -2.68 -8.95 3.82
C ARG A 35 -3.77 -8.18 3.07
N VAL A 36 -3.46 -7.74 1.86
CA VAL A 36 -4.36 -6.93 1.04
C VAL A 36 -4.62 -7.62 -0.29
N ARG A 37 -5.88 -7.67 -0.69
CA ARG A 37 -6.29 -7.93 -2.06
C ARG A 37 -6.30 -6.61 -2.81
N LEU A 38 -5.31 -6.42 -3.67
CA LEU A 38 -5.19 -5.25 -4.53
C LEU A 38 -5.94 -5.49 -5.84
N ILE A 39 -6.98 -4.68 -6.08
CA ILE A 39 -7.74 -4.69 -7.33
C ILE A 39 -7.61 -3.31 -7.97
N ALA A 40 -6.97 -3.23 -9.13
CA ALA A 40 -6.73 -1.94 -9.78
C ALA A 40 -6.62 -2.06 -11.31
N GLU A 41 -6.78 -0.94 -12.00
CA GLU A 41 -6.36 -0.78 -13.39
C GLU A 41 -5.04 -0.04 -13.44
N THR A 42 -4.06 -0.62 -14.15
CA THR A 42 -2.75 0.02 -14.31
C THR A 42 -2.79 1.13 -15.36
N PHE A 43 -1.70 1.88 -15.52
CA PHE A 43 -1.60 2.85 -16.61
C PHE A 43 -1.19 2.17 -17.91
N GLU A 44 -1.69 2.68 -19.03
CA GLU A 44 -1.28 2.28 -20.39
C GLU A 44 0.24 2.37 -20.59
N GLY A 45 0.90 3.35 -19.96
CA GLY A 45 2.36 3.51 -20.00
C GLY A 45 3.14 2.77 -18.91
N SER A 46 2.47 1.94 -18.10
CA SER A 46 3.14 1.09 -17.10
C SER A 46 3.61 -0.23 -17.74
N PRO A 47 4.52 -0.99 -17.10
CA PRO A 47 4.90 -2.33 -17.58
C PRO A 47 3.72 -3.31 -17.73
N MET A 48 2.56 -2.99 -17.15
CA MET A 48 1.34 -3.79 -17.25
C MET A 48 0.32 -3.21 -18.23
N GLU A 49 0.67 -2.14 -18.97
CA GLU A 49 -0.05 -1.63 -20.15
C GLU A 49 -1.57 -1.50 -19.97
N GLY A 50 -2.04 -0.90 -18.87
CA GLY A 50 -3.47 -0.69 -18.65
C GLY A 50 -4.23 -1.91 -18.12
N SER A 51 -3.54 -3.03 -17.89
CA SER A 51 -4.14 -4.27 -17.39
C SER A 51 -4.82 -4.09 -16.04
N LYS A 52 -5.87 -4.89 -15.85
CA LYS A 52 -6.51 -5.11 -14.54
C LYS A 52 -5.65 -6.04 -13.70
N VAL A 53 -5.27 -5.59 -12.52
CA VAL A 53 -4.63 -6.41 -11.49
C VAL A 53 -5.66 -6.83 -10.46
N ASN A 54 -5.58 -8.09 -10.07
CA ASN A 54 -6.26 -8.63 -8.90
C ASN A 54 -5.28 -9.60 -8.24
N MET A 55 -4.60 -9.13 -7.20
CA MET A 55 -3.49 -9.86 -6.59
C MET A 55 -3.45 -9.70 -5.09
N LEU A 56 -2.78 -10.65 -4.44
CA LEU A 56 -2.48 -10.54 -3.02
C LEU A 56 -1.13 -9.88 -2.81
N VAL A 57 -1.09 -8.89 -1.93
CA VAL A 57 0.12 -8.25 -1.44
C VAL A 57 0.18 -8.34 0.08
N ASN A 58 1.37 -8.56 0.60
CA ASN A 58 1.70 -8.29 2.00
C ASN A 58 2.17 -6.85 2.09
N GLU A 59 1.68 -6.11 3.07
CA GLU A 59 2.21 -4.79 3.40
C GLU A 59 2.70 -4.76 4.83
N VAL A 60 3.80 -4.07 5.06
CA VAL A 60 4.36 -3.84 6.39
C VAL A 60 4.50 -2.35 6.59
N TRP A 61 3.73 -1.79 7.52
CA TRP A 61 3.75 -0.36 7.80
C TRP A 61 4.36 -0.10 9.18
N LEU A 62 5.26 0.88 9.24
CA LEU A 62 5.70 1.47 10.50
C LEU A 62 4.86 2.70 10.81
N VAL A 63 4.10 2.61 11.89
CA VAL A 63 3.09 3.59 12.26
C VAL A 63 3.43 4.24 13.59
N HIS A 64 3.44 5.55 13.64
CA HIS A 64 3.53 6.30 14.89
C HIS A 64 2.16 6.83 15.28
N LEU A 65 1.88 6.82 16.58
CA LEU A 65 0.72 7.46 17.16
C LEU A 65 1.20 8.62 18.04
N ASN A 66 0.85 9.86 17.69
CA ASN A 66 1.25 10.98 18.52
C ASN A 66 0.34 11.13 19.76
N LYS A 67 0.69 12.05 20.67
CA LYS A 67 -0.04 12.26 21.92
C LYS A 67 -1.49 12.75 21.73
N ALA A 68 -1.83 13.28 20.56
CA ALA A 68 -3.19 13.68 20.20
C ALA A 68 -4.01 12.53 19.59
N GLY A 69 -3.41 11.34 19.41
CA GLY A 69 -4.04 10.19 18.78
C GLY A 69 -3.97 10.20 17.26
N GLU A 70 -3.20 11.11 16.65
CA GLU A 70 -3.05 11.17 15.20
C GLU A 70 -2.10 10.06 14.74
N VAL A 71 -2.52 9.36 13.68
CA VAL A 71 -1.80 8.24 13.09
C VAL A 71 -0.96 8.73 11.92
N LYS A 72 0.32 8.38 11.90
CA LYS A 72 1.20 8.66 10.75
C LYS A 72 1.98 7.42 10.35
N ILE A 73 1.96 7.10 9.06
CA ILE A 73 2.82 6.08 8.47
C ILE A 73 4.18 6.73 8.17
N PHE A 74 5.25 6.18 8.73
CA PHE A 74 6.62 6.67 8.54
C PHE A 74 7.35 5.90 7.45
N ASP A 75 7.08 4.61 7.37
CA ASP A 75 7.68 3.70 6.40
C ASP A 75 6.66 2.64 6.00
N TYR A 76 6.78 2.16 4.76
CA TYR A 76 5.95 1.10 4.25
C TYR A 76 6.72 0.26 3.23
N ASP A 77 6.51 -1.05 3.30
CA ASP A 77 6.98 -2.01 2.32
C ASP A 77 5.79 -2.83 1.80
N VAL A 78 5.78 -3.12 0.50
CA VAL A 78 4.71 -3.84 -0.18
C VAL A 78 5.31 -4.92 -1.06
N GLN A 79 4.92 -6.17 -0.82
CA GLN A 79 5.46 -7.34 -1.52
C GLN A 79 4.32 -8.23 -2.02
N PRO A 80 4.33 -8.67 -3.30
CA PRO A 80 3.41 -9.70 -3.78
C PRO A 80 3.55 -10.99 -2.98
N VAL A 81 2.43 -11.70 -2.76
CA VAL A 81 2.45 -12.94 -1.97
C VAL A 81 3.12 -14.12 -2.69
N ASN A 82 3.27 -14.09 -4.02
CA ASN A 82 3.86 -15.17 -4.82
C ASN A 82 4.73 -14.62 -5.98
N ALA A 83 5.79 -13.88 -5.68
CA ALA A 83 6.79 -13.51 -6.69
C ALA A 83 7.72 -14.68 -7.03
#